data_AF-A0AAJ2GRD5-F1
#
_entry.id   AF-A0AAJ2GRD5-F1
#
_cell.length_a   1.000
_cell.length_b   1.000
_cell.length_c   1.000
_cell.angle_alpha   90.00
_cell.angle_beta   90.00
_cell.angle_gamma   90.00
#
_symmetry.space_group_name_H-M   'P 1'
#
loop_
_entity.id
_entity.type
_entity.pdbx_description
1 polymer ?
#
loop_
_entity_poly.entity_id
_entity_poly.type
_entity_poly.pdbx_seq_one_letter_code
_entity_poly.pdbx_strand_id
1 'polypeptide(L)'
;MAKKPSALASIFDDEVEEPAPAPAPAPIPEPQRAAAPRRSRRSADTPAPAAPTTRSSHPGKKPVLIHIPEDMHRALRQLSVEEGGEPLTVITERLLRQYLVKRGHTRFAP
;
A
#
# COMPACT_ATOMS: atom_id res chain seq x y z
N MET A 1 -14.74 -12.21 -54.88
CA MET A 1 -13.79 -11.66 -53.89
C MET A 1 -14.28 -12.03 -52.50
N ALA A 2 -13.54 -12.89 -51.80
CA ALA A 2 -13.97 -13.57 -50.58
C ALA A 2 -13.99 -12.62 -49.37
N LYS A 3 -15.14 -12.55 -48.70
CA LYS A 3 -15.32 -11.87 -47.42
C LYS A 3 -14.79 -12.80 -46.33
N LYS A 4 -13.71 -12.41 -45.65
CA LYS A 4 -13.11 -13.16 -44.54
C LYS A 4 -14.01 -13.00 -43.30
N PRO A 5 -14.55 -14.08 -42.70
CA PRO A 5 -15.21 -13.98 -41.40
C PRO A 5 -14.15 -13.74 -40.32
N SER A 6 -14.44 -12.76 -39.45
CA SER A 6 -13.58 -12.24 -38.40
C SER A 6 -13.32 -13.28 -37.29
N ALA A 7 -12.06 -13.40 -36.86
CA ALA A 7 -11.55 -14.29 -35.81
C ALA A 7 -11.89 -13.86 -34.37
N LEU A 8 -12.73 -12.83 -34.20
CA LEU A 8 -12.99 -12.18 -32.91
C LEU A 8 -14.31 -12.64 -32.25
N ALA A 9 -15.05 -13.58 -32.86
CA ALA A 9 -16.31 -14.11 -32.33
C ALA A 9 -16.14 -15.32 -31.40
N SER A 10 -14.91 -15.78 -31.14
CA SER A 10 -14.61 -17.04 -30.44
C SER A 10 -13.78 -16.83 -29.15
N ILE A 11 -13.97 -15.71 -28.46
CA ILE A 11 -13.30 -15.40 -27.18
C ILE A 11 -14.30 -15.33 -26.00
N PHE A 12 -15.61 -15.28 -26.29
CA PHE A 12 -16.67 -15.14 -25.29
C PHE A 12 -17.64 -16.33 -25.25
N ASP A 13 -17.14 -17.52 -25.61
CA ASP A 13 -17.76 -18.83 -25.38
C ASP A 13 -16.84 -19.49 -24.34
N ASP A 14 -17.10 -19.34 -23.03
CA ASP A 14 -17.90 -20.29 -22.25
C ASP A 14 -17.38 -21.72 -22.52
N GLU A 15 -16.63 -22.36 -21.63
CA GLU A 15 -17.13 -22.75 -20.32
C GLU A 15 -16.08 -22.70 -19.20
N VAL A 16 -16.60 -22.35 -18.03
CA VAL A 16 -16.05 -22.67 -16.72
C VAL A 16 -16.05 -24.19 -16.59
N GLU A 17 -14.88 -24.83 -16.68
CA GLU A 17 -14.76 -26.26 -16.36
C GLU A 17 -15.12 -26.45 -14.87
N GLU A 18 -16.20 -27.20 -14.72
CA GLU A 18 -16.98 -27.53 -13.53
C GLU A 18 -16.16 -28.27 -12.43
N PRO A 19 -16.52 -28.13 -11.15
CA PRO A 19 -15.73 -28.64 -10.03
C PRO A 19 -15.94 -30.14 -9.80
N ALA A 20 -14.85 -30.87 -9.57
CA ALA A 20 -14.94 -32.26 -9.10
C ALA A 20 -15.29 -32.33 -7.59
N PRO A 21 -16.24 -33.19 -7.17
CA PRO A 21 -16.70 -33.28 -5.77
C PRO A 21 -15.87 -34.24 -4.88
N ALA A 22 -15.52 -33.76 -3.67
CA ALA A 22 -15.53 -34.32 -2.29
C ALA A 22 -15.29 -35.83 -1.99
N PRO A 23 -15.11 -36.31 -0.72
CA PRO A 23 -14.70 -35.70 0.56
C PRO A 23 -13.58 -36.49 1.31
N ALA A 24 -12.94 -35.90 2.32
CA ALA A 24 -12.64 -36.57 3.60
C ALA A 24 -12.11 -35.55 4.64
N PRO A 25 -12.80 -35.36 5.78
CA PRO A 25 -12.29 -34.55 6.89
C PRO A 25 -11.37 -35.40 7.78
N ALA A 26 -10.20 -34.88 8.13
CA ALA A 26 -9.35 -35.42 9.19
C ALA A 26 -8.89 -34.25 10.09
N PRO A 27 -8.70 -34.51 11.39
CA PRO A 27 -9.29 -33.72 12.45
C PRO A 27 -8.59 -32.39 12.70
N ILE A 28 -9.41 -31.41 13.06
CA ILE A 28 -9.02 -30.16 13.72
C ILE A 28 -8.21 -30.53 14.98
N PRO A 29 -6.93 -30.13 15.11
CA PRO A 29 -6.34 -30.06 16.43
C PRO A 29 -6.93 -28.82 17.10
N GLU A 30 -7.74 -29.06 18.13
CA GLU A 30 -8.17 -28.08 19.11
C GLU A 30 -7.01 -27.16 19.54
N PRO A 31 -7.32 -25.90 19.91
CA PRO A 31 -6.33 -24.87 20.11
C PRO A 31 -5.51 -25.20 21.36
N GLN A 32 -4.29 -25.72 21.17
CA GLN A 32 -3.32 -25.78 22.24
C GLN A 32 -2.88 -24.37 22.59
N ARG A 33 -3.64 -23.73 23.49
CA ARG A 33 -3.13 -22.70 24.39
C ARG A 33 -1.99 -23.32 25.19
N ALA A 34 -0.78 -23.22 24.67
CA ALA A 34 0.44 -23.46 25.43
C ALA A 34 1.19 -22.14 25.55
N ALA A 35 1.36 -21.74 26.80
CA ALA A 35 1.92 -20.49 27.25
C ALA A 35 3.37 -20.24 26.81
N ALA A 36 3.63 -18.93 26.64
CA ALA A 36 4.85 -18.20 26.94
C ALA A 36 6.05 -18.23 25.96
N PRO A 37 6.75 -17.09 25.81
CA PRO A 37 7.60 -16.80 24.67
C PRO A 37 9.03 -17.33 24.90
N ARG A 38 9.45 -18.31 24.10
CA ARG A 38 10.86 -18.70 24.03
C ARG A 38 11.54 -17.96 22.89
N ARG A 39 12.18 -16.86 23.28
CA ARG A 39 13.16 -16.07 22.52
C ARG A 39 14.20 -17.01 21.91
N SER A 40 14.07 -17.32 20.62
CA SER A 40 15.07 -18.07 19.86
C SER A 40 15.79 -17.11 18.91
N ARG A 41 17.07 -16.86 19.21
CA ARG A 41 18.01 -16.13 18.35
C ARG A 41 18.44 -17.07 17.23
N ARG A 42 18.20 -16.71 15.96
CA ARG A 42 19.10 -17.06 14.85
C ARG A 42 18.79 -16.26 13.57
N SER A 43 19.81 -15.50 13.13
CA SER A 43 20.23 -15.20 11.74
C SER A 43 19.21 -14.65 10.74
N ALA A 44 19.53 -13.78 9.81
CA ALA A 44 20.66 -12.90 9.50
C ALA A 44 20.14 -12.07 8.31
N ASP A 45 20.51 -10.80 8.26
CA ASP A 45 20.54 -9.98 7.05
C ASP A 45 19.21 -9.76 6.32
N THR A 46 18.34 -8.98 6.96
CA THR A 46 17.53 -8.03 6.19
C THR A 46 17.90 -6.67 6.78
N PRO A 47 18.41 -5.70 5.99
CA PRO A 47 18.48 -4.35 6.49
C PRO A 47 17.05 -3.95 6.82
N ALA A 48 16.72 -3.90 8.12
CA ALA A 48 15.55 -3.20 8.59
C ALA A 48 15.60 -1.83 7.89
N PRO A 49 14.53 -1.38 7.21
CA PRO A 49 14.55 -0.05 6.61
C PRO A 49 14.92 0.90 7.74
N ALA A 50 16.09 1.53 7.59
CA ALA A 50 16.67 2.41 8.58
C ALA A 50 15.55 3.35 9.01
N ALA A 51 15.14 3.26 10.28
CA ALA A 51 14.12 4.13 10.82
C ALA A 51 14.56 5.55 10.46
N PRO A 52 13.80 6.29 9.64
CA PRO A 52 14.23 7.61 9.24
C PRO A 52 14.49 8.38 10.53
N THR A 53 15.65 9.03 10.63
CA THR A 53 15.87 10.08 11.63
C THR A 53 14.85 11.16 11.29
N THR A 54 13.63 10.99 11.80
CA THR A 54 12.48 11.83 11.51
C THR A 54 12.72 13.11 12.27
N ARG A 55 13.42 14.05 11.62
CA ARG A 55 13.29 15.47 11.96
C ARG A 55 11.82 15.80 11.71
N SER A 56 10.99 15.61 12.73
CA SER A 56 9.58 15.95 12.66
C SER A 56 9.50 17.41 12.24
N SER A 57 8.81 17.69 11.14
CA SER A 57 8.60 19.06 10.66
C SER A 57 7.86 19.93 11.70
N HIS A 58 7.23 19.28 12.69
CA HIS A 58 6.43 19.93 13.72
C HIS A 58 6.74 19.33 15.11
N PRO A 59 7.86 19.73 15.73
CA PRO A 59 8.16 19.31 17.10
C PRO A 59 7.05 19.80 18.05
N GLY A 60 6.62 18.93 18.97
CA GLY A 60 5.58 19.25 19.95
C GLY A 60 4.14 19.16 19.46
N LYS A 61 3.89 18.87 18.18
CA LYS A 61 2.54 18.60 17.67
C LYS A 61 2.29 17.10 17.52
N LYS A 62 1.05 16.68 17.76
CA LYS A 62 0.63 15.30 17.51
C LYS A 62 0.52 15.05 16.00
N PRO A 63 1.00 13.90 15.49
CA PRO A 63 0.77 13.52 14.10
C PRO A 63 -0.72 13.34 13.83
N VAL A 64 -1.16 13.76 12.64
CA VAL A 64 -2.54 13.60 12.19
C VAL A 64 -2.59 12.44 11.21
N LEU A 65 -3.46 11.46 11.48
CA LEU A 65 -3.74 10.37 10.55
C LEU A 65 -4.83 10.81 9.58
N ILE A 66 -4.51 10.76 8.28
CA ILE A 66 -5.44 11.09 7.21
C ILE A 66 -5.63 9.85 6.33
N HIS A 67 -6.89 9.55 5.99
CA HIS A 67 -7.18 8.50 5.02
C HIS A 67 -7.08 9.08 3.61
N ILE A 68 -6.23 8.47 2.80
CA ILE A 68 -6.02 8.83 1.40
C ILE A 68 -6.35 7.59 0.56
N PRO A 69 -7.23 7.70 -0.44
CA PRO A 69 -7.50 6.63 -1.39
C PRO A 69 -6.22 6.09 -2.05
N GLU A 70 -6.21 4.81 -2.42
CA GLU A 70 -5.00 4.13 -2.89
C GLU A 70 -4.44 4.71 -4.19
N ASP A 71 -5.30 5.17 -5.09
CA ASP A 71 -4.93 5.85 -6.34
C ASP A 71 -4.15 7.14 -6.06
N MET A 72 -4.64 7.97 -5.15
CA MET A 72 -3.95 9.18 -4.71
C MET A 72 -2.65 8.86 -3.97
N HIS A 73 -2.66 7.81 -3.16
CA HIS A 73 -1.46 7.37 -2.42
C HIS A 73 -0.37 6.82 -3.35
N ARG A 74 -0.74 6.19 -4.47
CA ARG A 74 0.21 5.83 -5.55
C ARG A 74 0.81 7.06 -6.21
N ALA A 75 0.00 8.07 -6.54
CA ALA A 75 0.52 9.31 -7.12
C ALA A 75 1.52 10.00 -6.18
N LEU A 76 1.24 10.04 -4.87
CA LEU A 76 2.17 10.60 -3.88
C LEU A 76 3.49 9.82 -3.80
N ARG A 77 3.47 8.49 -3.89
CA ARG A 77 4.68 7.66 -3.96
C ARG A 77 5.49 7.92 -5.22
N GLN A 78 4.83 8.14 -6.34
CA GLN A 78 5.51 8.48 -7.59
C GLN A 78 6.22 9.84 -7.47
N LEU A 79 5.53 10.86 -6.95
CA LEU A 79 6.12 12.18 -6.68
C LEU A 79 7.32 12.09 -5.73
N SER A 80 7.26 11.20 -4.72
CA SER A 80 8.39 10.96 -3.82
C SER A 80 9.64 10.49 -4.54
N VAL A 81 9.50 9.55 -5.48
CA VAL A 81 10.63 9.07 -6.28
C VAL A 81 11.20 10.19 -7.15
N GLU A 82 10.33 11.00 -7.77
CA GLU A 82 10.72 12.13 -8.62
C GLU A 82 11.47 13.23 -7.86
N GLU A 83 11.06 13.51 -6.61
CA GLU A 83 11.71 14.48 -5.73
C GLU A 83 12.95 13.91 -4.99
N GLY A 84 13.48 12.76 -5.41
CA GLY A 84 14.70 12.18 -4.84
C GLY A 84 14.48 11.29 -3.61
N GLY A 85 13.28 10.72 -3.48
CA GLY A 85 12.89 9.84 -2.37
C GLY A 85 12.45 10.59 -1.11
N GLU A 86 11.93 11.82 -1.24
CA GLU A 86 11.41 12.56 -0.09
C GLU A 86 10.30 11.77 0.63
N PRO A 87 10.26 11.75 1.97
CA PRO A 87 9.22 11.04 2.69
C PRO A 87 7.84 11.66 2.39
N LEU A 88 6.82 10.81 2.24
CA LEU A 88 5.46 11.24 1.92
C LEU A 88 4.92 12.31 2.88
N THR A 89 5.36 12.30 4.14
CA THR A 89 4.99 13.32 5.13
C THR A 89 5.46 14.72 4.74
N VAL A 90 6.64 14.87 4.14
CA VAL A 90 7.18 16.17 3.70
C VAL A 90 6.46 16.65 2.43
N ILE A 91 6.23 15.75 1.48
CA ILE A 91 5.52 16.08 0.22
C ILE A 91 4.09 16.52 0.51
N THR A 92 3.36 15.73 1.30
CA THR A 92 1.97 16.05 1.67
C THR A 92 1.89 17.34 2.48
N GLU A 93 2.86 17.61 3.36
CA GLU A 93 2.95 18.89 4.07
C GLU A 93 3.18 20.06 3.12
N ARG A 94 4.12 19.96 2.18
CA ARG A 94 4.41 20.99 1.18
C ARG A 94 3.17 21.31 0.34
N LEU A 95 2.48 20.27 -0.15
CA LEU A 95 1.23 20.40 -0.90
C LEU A 95 0.13 21.06 -0.06
N LEU A 96 0.00 20.69 1.21
CA LEU A 96 -0.96 21.29 2.11
C LEU A 96 -0.67 22.78 2.34
N ARG A 97 0.60 23.15 2.58
CA ARG A 97 1.01 24.55 2.73
C ARG A 97 0.70 25.37 1.47
N GLN A 98 1.05 24.85 0.29
CA GLN A 98 0.72 25.49 -1.00
C GLN A 98 -0.79 25.70 -1.17
N TYR A 99 -1.59 24.68 -0.84
CA TYR A 99 -3.05 24.80 -0.90
C TYR A 99 -3.58 25.86 0.08
N LEU A 100 -3.06 25.90 1.31
CA LEU A 100 -3.45 26.87 2.32
C LEU A 100 -3.10 28.30 1.88
N VAL A 101 -1.91 28.53 1.33
CA VAL A 101 -1.50 29.83 0.79
C VAL A 101 -2.41 30.25 -0.36
N LYS A 102 -2.73 29.35 -1.29
CA LYS A 102 -3.68 29.60 -2.39
C LYS A 102 -5.08 29.97 -1.89
N ARG A 103 -5.48 29.46 -0.72
CA ARG A 103 -6.75 29.79 -0.05
C ARG A 103 -6.69 31.08 0.79
N GLY A 104 -5.55 31.77 0.82
CA GLY A 104 -5.34 33.03 1.55
C GLY A 104 -4.80 32.85 2.97
N HIS A 105 -4.45 31.63 3.39
CA HIS A 105 -3.83 31.38 4.70
C HIS A 105 -2.30 31.61 4.63
N THR A 106 -1.89 32.87 4.76
CA THR A 106 -0.49 33.30 4.62
C THR A 106 0.43 32.94 5.79
N ARG A 107 -0.14 32.47 6.92
CA ARG A 107 0.65 31.99 8.08
C ARG A 107 1.53 30.77 7.73
N PHE A 108 1.25 30.10 6.62
CA PHE A 108 1.94 28.90 6.14
C PHE A 108 2.68 29.12 4.82
N ALA A 109 3.00 30.38 4.50
CA ALA A 109 3.86 30.72 3.37
C ALA A 109 5.20 29.94 3.45
N PRO A 110 5.75 29.54 2.29
CA PRO A 110 6.97 28.73 2.21
C PRO A 110 8.18 29.43 2.85
#